data_AF-A0A955AXH0-F1
#
_entry.id   AF-A0A955AXH0-F1
#
_cell.length_a   1.000
_cell.length_b   1.000
_cell.length_c   1.000
_cell.angle_alpha   90.00
_cell.angle_beta   90.00
_cell.angle_gamma   90.00
#
_symmetry.space_group_name_H-M   'P 1'
#
loop_
_entity.id
_entity.type
_entity.pdbx_description
1 polymer ?
#
loop_
_entity_poly.entity_id
_entity_poly.type
_entity_poly.pdbx_seq_one_letter_code
_entity_poly.pdbx_strand_id
1 'polypeptide(L)'
;GKRKAKELAFWAEAEGSLLSSSRTGVRDGSGDSEHENLGSNLCRDLDTSRVRVLPKAQTLRLGLSLRSLTHHLALCPPVELPARWVTQAATTPFISERHCNLLLIPWPFHVVPSDFQGTEKVAHGNGHVGWFSYTPRDQGVGELLRAVERLLEQAKQSVGDIHAIVFPETALTDQQFADVAHMLRNRNISLISGVTREIEAKVSETTASKSDQSVNEPNEAEAKNSLRGRPVFQNYAAVHLPQMFSEPFTFEQGKHHRWKLDHDQIVRYGLSSALNPETDWWENIQVVDRSLHFFAIREWLCTCVLICEDLARLDPVGQFVRAVAPDLVIALLFDGPQLSNRWPAYHATVLADDPGASVLTLTSLGMAKLSRPTNHHGPDHATVIGMWRDASGNFVEIRLPPNSHAAVLTLHHRSRTSVTADGRANPHELGSPVFGGLNYLRIT
;
A
#
# COMPACT_ATOMS: atom_id res chain seq x y z
N GLY A 1 -18.00 -14.63 -27.13
CA GLY A 1 -17.14 -14.10 -28.22
C GLY A 1 -17.42 -12.64 -28.51
N LYS A 2 -18.27 -12.33 -29.50
CA LYS A 2 -18.48 -10.96 -30.04
C LYS A 2 -19.17 -9.96 -29.09
N ARG A 3 -19.87 -10.41 -28.05
CA ARG A 3 -20.54 -9.54 -27.05
C ARG A 3 -19.59 -9.09 -25.93
N LYS A 4 -18.69 -9.99 -25.47
CA LYS A 4 -17.60 -9.69 -24.50
C LYS A 4 -16.62 -8.64 -25.06
N ALA A 5 -16.32 -8.70 -26.36
CA ALA A 5 -15.50 -7.69 -27.04
C ALA A 5 -16.17 -6.31 -27.13
N LYS A 6 -17.51 -6.25 -27.19
CA LYS A 6 -18.27 -4.98 -27.20
C LYS A 6 -18.40 -4.35 -25.82
N GLU A 7 -18.52 -5.16 -24.76
CA GLU A 7 -18.53 -4.65 -23.38
C GLU A 7 -17.14 -4.24 -22.91
N LEU A 8 -16.09 -4.98 -23.26
CA LEU A 8 -14.70 -4.54 -23.05
C LEU A 8 -14.37 -3.29 -23.87
N ALA A 9 -14.95 -3.13 -25.06
CA ALA A 9 -14.83 -1.88 -25.83
C ALA A 9 -15.60 -0.72 -25.18
N PHE A 10 -16.75 -0.97 -24.55
CA PHE A 10 -17.47 0.04 -23.77
C PHE A 10 -16.68 0.46 -22.52
N TRP A 11 -16.05 -0.49 -21.83
CA TRP A 11 -15.10 -0.18 -20.76
C TRP A 11 -13.86 0.54 -21.28
N ALA A 12 -13.34 0.20 -22.46
CA ALA A 12 -12.23 0.91 -23.11
C ALA A 12 -12.59 2.33 -23.57
N GLU A 13 -13.84 2.59 -23.99
CA GLU A 13 -14.37 3.93 -24.31
C GLU A 13 -14.63 4.76 -23.04
N ALA A 14 -15.17 4.13 -21.99
CA ALA A 14 -15.29 4.74 -20.66
C ALA A 14 -13.90 5.00 -20.04
N GLU A 15 -12.93 4.10 -20.27
CA GLU A 15 -11.51 4.27 -19.97
C GLU A 15 -10.91 5.41 -20.79
N GLY A 16 -11.23 5.57 -22.08
CA GLY A 16 -10.77 6.71 -22.88
C GLY A 16 -11.16 8.07 -22.29
N SER A 17 -12.33 8.14 -21.66
CA SER A 17 -12.84 9.30 -20.91
C SER A 17 -12.24 9.44 -19.51
N LEU A 18 -11.74 8.36 -18.89
CA LEU A 18 -10.99 8.37 -17.62
C LEU A 18 -9.49 8.67 -17.87
N LEU A 19 -8.94 8.25 -19.01
CA LEU A 19 -7.55 8.35 -19.41
C LEU A 19 -7.16 9.75 -19.88
N SER A 20 -8.11 10.55 -20.38
CA SER A 20 -7.84 11.97 -20.65
C SER A 20 -7.51 12.76 -19.37
N SER A 21 -7.92 12.26 -18.20
CA SER A 21 -7.62 12.86 -16.89
C SER A 21 -6.38 12.28 -16.18
N SER A 22 -5.75 11.23 -16.73
CA SER A 22 -4.61 10.54 -16.12
C SER A 22 -3.35 10.47 -17.00
N ARG A 23 -3.36 11.12 -18.18
CA ARG A 23 -2.24 11.11 -19.15
C ARG A 23 -1.16 12.16 -18.90
N THR A 24 -1.35 13.09 -17.98
CA THR A 24 -0.40 14.16 -17.63
C THR A 24 0.40 13.80 -16.38
N GLY A 25 1.14 12.69 -16.45
CA GLY A 25 2.20 12.36 -15.48
C GLY A 25 3.50 13.15 -15.69
N VAL A 26 3.53 14.05 -16.68
CA VAL A 26 4.66 14.95 -16.95
C VAL A 26 4.18 16.36 -16.66
N ARG A 27 4.77 17.00 -15.65
CA ARG A 27 4.60 18.43 -15.36
C ARG A 27 5.07 19.23 -16.57
N ASP A 28 4.15 19.64 -17.43
CA ASP A 28 4.37 20.78 -18.31
C ASP A 28 3.63 21.98 -17.72
N GLY A 29 4.36 23.08 -17.55
CA GLY A 29 4.00 24.21 -16.70
C GLY A 29 2.95 25.15 -17.31
N SER A 30 1.74 24.67 -17.59
CA SER A 30 0.65 25.53 -18.06
C SER A 30 -0.73 25.14 -17.49
N GLY A 31 -1.20 25.93 -16.53
CA GLY A 31 -2.54 26.53 -16.55
C GLY A 31 -3.78 25.73 -16.12
N ASP A 32 -3.83 24.40 -16.22
CA ASP A 32 -5.08 23.63 -16.00
C ASP A 32 -5.07 22.79 -14.69
N SER A 33 -4.66 23.38 -13.56
CA SER A 33 -4.35 22.64 -12.33
C SER A 33 -5.54 22.24 -11.43
N GLU A 34 -6.77 22.68 -11.69
CA GLU A 34 -7.90 22.40 -10.76
C GLU A 34 -8.69 21.11 -11.07
N HIS A 35 -8.72 20.64 -12.33
CA HIS A 35 -9.49 19.44 -12.69
C HIS A 35 -8.74 18.10 -12.52
N GLU A 36 -7.40 18.12 -12.45
CA GLU A 36 -6.57 16.89 -12.38
C GLU A 36 -6.56 16.20 -11.00
N ASN A 37 -6.98 16.91 -9.94
CA ASN A 37 -6.89 16.41 -8.57
C ASN A 37 -8.18 15.75 -8.04
N LEU A 38 -9.28 15.73 -8.83
CA LEU A 38 -10.57 15.22 -8.37
C LEU A 38 -10.70 13.69 -8.41
N GLY A 39 -9.74 12.96 -8.98
CA GLY A 39 -9.77 11.49 -9.11
C GLY A 39 -10.83 10.97 -10.09
N SER A 40 -10.94 9.64 -10.23
CA SER A 40 -11.81 8.95 -11.18
C SER A 40 -13.29 9.00 -10.78
N ASN A 41 -14.19 9.15 -11.75
CA ASN A 41 -15.65 9.06 -11.55
C ASN A 41 -16.35 8.55 -12.82
N LEU A 42 -17.26 7.59 -12.67
CA LEU A 42 -18.12 7.11 -13.75
C LEU A 42 -19.40 7.95 -13.89
N CYS A 43 -19.79 8.70 -12.84
CA CYS A 43 -20.92 9.62 -12.90
C CYS A 43 -20.48 10.95 -13.49
N ARG A 44 -21.10 11.39 -14.60
CA ARG A 44 -20.72 12.63 -15.30
C ARG A 44 -21.54 13.85 -14.88
N ASP A 45 -22.77 13.62 -14.41
CA ASP A 45 -23.74 14.69 -14.16
C ASP A 45 -23.65 15.27 -12.73
N LEU A 46 -22.88 14.64 -11.85
CA LEU A 46 -22.72 15.05 -10.46
C LEU A 46 -21.26 15.27 -10.11
N ASP A 47 -21.01 16.33 -9.35
CA ASP A 47 -19.68 16.65 -8.83
C ASP A 47 -19.17 15.56 -7.87
N THR A 48 -17.87 15.28 -7.95
CA THR A 48 -17.21 14.22 -7.18
C THR A 48 -17.23 14.45 -5.66
N SER A 49 -17.39 15.70 -5.20
CA SER A 49 -17.60 16.04 -3.79
C SER A 49 -18.96 15.59 -3.26
N ARG A 50 -19.95 15.37 -4.15
CA ARG A 50 -21.32 14.99 -3.79
C ARG A 50 -21.58 13.51 -3.97
N VAL A 51 -21.10 12.94 -5.07
CA VAL A 51 -21.25 11.53 -5.39
C VAL A 51 -20.06 11.09 -6.22
N ARG A 52 -19.41 10.00 -5.79
CA ARG A 52 -18.44 9.30 -6.63
C ARG A 52 -18.89 7.89 -6.92
N VAL A 53 -18.86 7.53 -8.19
CA VAL A 53 -19.13 6.18 -8.66
C VAL A 53 -17.84 5.62 -9.26
N LEU A 54 -17.35 4.53 -8.69
CA LEU A 54 -16.19 3.79 -9.19
C LEU A 54 -16.61 2.40 -9.70
N PRO A 55 -15.77 1.72 -10.49
CA PRO A 55 -15.93 0.30 -10.70
C PRO A 55 -15.90 -0.45 -9.36
N LYS A 56 -16.66 -1.55 -9.28
CA LYS A 56 -16.69 -2.48 -8.15
C LYS A 56 -16.04 -3.78 -8.57
N ALA A 57 -15.08 -4.24 -7.77
CA ALA A 57 -14.39 -5.50 -8.03
C ALA A 57 -15.19 -6.70 -7.51
N GLN A 58 -15.81 -6.59 -6.33
CA GLN A 58 -16.61 -7.68 -5.75
C GLN A 58 -17.99 -7.24 -5.27
N THR A 59 -19.00 -8.10 -5.47
CA THR A 59 -20.32 -7.92 -4.87
C THR A 59 -20.30 -8.39 -3.42
N LEU A 60 -20.64 -7.50 -2.48
CA LEU A 60 -20.68 -7.83 -1.06
C LEU A 60 -21.69 -8.95 -0.77
N ARG A 61 -21.30 -9.89 0.10
CA ARG A 61 -22.11 -11.07 0.50
C ARG A 61 -22.81 -10.94 1.84
N LEU A 62 -22.30 -10.09 2.72
CA LEU A 62 -22.77 -9.95 4.09
C LEU A 62 -23.64 -8.71 4.23
N GLY A 63 -24.86 -8.90 4.73
CA GLY A 63 -25.81 -7.84 5.00
C GLY A 63 -26.44 -7.23 3.73
N LEU A 64 -27.66 -6.74 3.88
CA LEU A 64 -28.32 -5.95 2.85
C LEU A 64 -27.81 -4.51 2.95
N SER A 65 -26.99 -4.11 1.98
CA SER A 65 -26.48 -2.73 1.85
C SER A 65 -26.42 -2.29 0.39
N LEU A 66 -26.26 -0.99 0.13
CA LEU A 66 -26.08 -0.45 -1.23
C LEU A 66 -24.94 -1.16 -1.98
N ARG A 67 -23.91 -1.64 -1.27
CA ARG A 67 -22.76 -2.37 -1.83
C ARG A 67 -23.13 -3.73 -2.40
N SER A 68 -24.27 -4.29 -2.01
CA SER A 68 -24.80 -5.58 -2.50
C SER A 68 -25.83 -5.44 -3.65
N LEU A 69 -26.27 -4.23 -4.00
CA LEU A 69 -27.32 -4.02 -5.03
C LEU A 69 -26.83 -4.10 -6.48
N THR A 70 -25.54 -3.90 -6.71
CA THR A 70 -24.95 -3.85 -8.06
C THR A 70 -23.70 -4.72 -8.10
N HIS A 71 -23.45 -5.35 -9.26
CA HIS A 71 -22.23 -6.14 -9.46
C HIS A 71 -20.99 -5.29 -9.71
N HIS A 72 -21.14 -4.18 -10.44
CA HIS A 72 -20.00 -3.50 -11.10
C HIS A 72 -19.83 -2.03 -10.71
N LEU A 73 -20.77 -1.44 -9.95
CA LEU A 73 -20.73 -0.01 -9.61
C LEU A 73 -20.66 0.19 -8.10
N ALA A 74 -19.56 0.77 -7.63
CA ALA A 74 -19.34 1.16 -6.26
C ALA A 74 -19.77 2.61 -6.07
N LEU A 75 -20.83 2.82 -5.28
CA LEU A 75 -21.16 4.14 -4.77
C LEU A 75 -20.22 4.43 -3.60
N CYS A 76 -19.31 5.37 -3.80
CA CYS A 76 -18.36 5.82 -2.79
C CYS A 76 -18.95 7.00 -2.01
N PRO A 77 -18.60 7.14 -0.72
CA PRO A 77 -19.10 8.23 0.12
C PRO A 77 -18.62 9.60 -0.40
N PRO A 78 -19.35 10.69 -0.11
CA PRO A 78 -18.99 12.05 -0.47
C PRO A 78 -17.89 12.59 0.44
N VAL A 79 -16.70 11.98 0.39
CA VAL A 79 -15.53 12.45 1.14
C VAL A 79 -14.46 12.92 0.18
N GLU A 80 -13.77 14.00 0.54
CA GLU A 80 -12.64 14.58 -0.18
C GLU A 80 -11.38 13.69 -0.08
N LEU A 81 -11.48 12.48 -0.62
CA LEU A 81 -10.35 11.60 -0.90
C LEU A 81 -10.36 11.31 -2.40
N PRO A 82 -9.47 11.93 -3.19
CA PRO A 82 -9.27 11.58 -4.59
C PRO A 82 -8.98 10.08 -4.74
N ALA A 83 -9.93 9.36 -5.31
CA ALA A 83 -9.77 7.94 -5.62
C ALA A 83 -9.55 7.74 -7.11
N ARG A 84 -8.49 7.03 -7.50
CA ARG A 84 -8.11 6.79 -8.90
C ARG A 84 -8.30 5.32 -9.26
N TRP A 85 -8.93 5.07 -10.40
CA TRP A 85 -9.08 3.74 -10.98
C TRP A 85 -8.13 3.59 -12.17
N VAL A 86 -7.25 2.60 -12.11
CA VAL A 86 -6.18 2.34 -13.06
C VAL A 86 -6.36 0.92 -13.62
N THR A 87 -6.58 0.77 -14.92
CA THR A 87 -6.98 -0.53 -15.52
C THR A 87 -6.17 -0.82 -16.76
N GLN A 88 -5.69 -2.05 -16.91
CA GLN A 88 -4.84 -2.41 -18.04
C GLN A 88 -5.69 -2.55 -19.31
N ALA A 89 -5.31 -1.87 -20.40
CA ALA A 89 -5.84 -2.19 -21.71
C ALA A 89 -5.62 -3.67 -22.03
N ALA A 90 -6.65 -4.34 -22.55
CA ALA A 90 -6.77 -5.80 -22.69
C ALA A 90 -5.72 -6.49 -23.61
N THR A 91 -4.63 -5.83 -23.98
CA THR A 91 -3.74 -6.24 -25.07
C THR A 91 -2.69 -7.28 -24.69
N THR A 92 -2.35 -7.51 -23.42
CA THR A 92 -1.63 -8.72 -22.95
C THR A 92 -1.56 -8.77 -21.40
N PRO A 93 -2.37 -9.60 -20.73
CA PRO A 93 -2.20 -9.79 -19.29
C PRO A 93 -0.93 -10.61 -19.05
N PHE A 94 0.09 -10.01 -18.41
CA PHE A 94 1.27 -10.75 -17.96
C PHE A 94 1.00 -11.57 -16.69
N ILE A 95 -0.17 -11.38 -16.06
CA ILE A 95 -0.66 -12.19 -14.94
C ILE A 95 -1.37 -13.45 -15.45
N SER A 96 -0.99 -14.63 -14.93
CA SER A 96 -1.59 -15.93 -15.30
C SER A 96 -3.09 -16.05 -14.97
N GLU A 97 -3.86 -16.72 -15.83
CA GLU A 97 -5.32 -17.04 -15.70
C GLU A 97 -5.71 -17.63 -14.35
N ARG A 98 -4.79 -18.37 -13.75
CA ARG A 98 -5.06 -19.22 -12.59
C ARG A 98 -4.34 -18.76 -11.34
N HIS A 99 -3.29 -17.96 -11.46
CA HIS A 99 -2.47 -17.60 -10.31
C HIS A 99 -1.71 -16.29 -10.50
N CYS A 100 -1.19 -15.76 -9.41
CA CYS A 100 -0.26 -14.63 -9.38
C CYS A 100 0.83 -14.93 -8.34
N ASN A 101 2.10 -14.82 -8.72
CA ASN A 101 3.25 -15.06 -7.86
C ASN A 101 3.86 -13.73 -7.44
N LEU A 102 3.79 -13.43 -6.14
CA LEU A 102 4.35 -12.22 -5.54
C LEU A 102 5.68 -12.55 -4.87
N LEU A 103 6.77 -11.93 -5.32
CA LEU A 103 8.06 -11.98 -4.63
C LEU A 103 8.08 -10.93 -3.51
N LEU A 104 8.04 -11.39 -2.27
CA LEU A 104 8.05 -10.55 -1.07
C LEU A 104 9.48 -10.37 -0.59
N ILE A 105 10.01 -9.15 -0.70
CA ILE A 105 11.36 -8.81 -0.25
C ILE A 105 11.23 -7.88 0.97
N PRO A 106 11.47 -8.39 2.19
CA PRO A 106 11.34 -7.65 3.44
C PRO A 106 12.57 -6.76 3.69
N TRP A 107 12.89 -5.91 2.72
CA TRP A 107 14.00 -4.97 2.78
C TRP A 107 13.66 -3.73 3.62
N PRO A 108 14.61 -3.14 4.37
CA PRO A 108 15.97 -3.63 4.59
C PRO A 108 16.00 -4.84 5.55
N PHE A 109 17.02 -5.70 5.38
CA PHE A 109 17.16 -6.90 6.21
C PHE A 109 17.67 -6.62 7.64
N HIS A 110 18.22 -5.43 7.84
CA HIS A 110 18.83 -4.97 9.08
C HIS A 110 18.38 -3.54 9.36
N VAL A 111 17.83 -3.33 10.55
CA VAL A 111 17.53 -2.02 11.13
C VAL A 111 18.07 -2.03 12.55
N VAL A 112 18.65 -0.92 12.99
CA VAL A 112 19.18 -0.77 14.34
C VAL A 112 18.65 0.50 15.01
N PRO A 113 18.68 0.60 16.35
CA PRO A 113 18.20 1.80 17.04
C PRO A 113 18.85 3.12 16.60
N SER A 114 20.12 3.09 16.17
CA SER A 114 20.83 4.29 15.71
C SER A 114 20.35 4.82 14.35
N ASP A 115 19.52 4.05 13.62
CA ASP A 115 18.86 4.51 12.41
C ASP A 115 17.68 5.46 12.73
N PHE A 116 17.28 5.53 14.01
CA PHE A 116 16.27 6.44 14.52
C PHE A 116 16.92 7.60 15.27
N GLN A 117 16.42 8.81 15.05
CA GLN A 117 16.91 10.02 15.73
C GLN A 117 15.73 10.84 16.22
N GLY A 118 15.79 11.27 17.47
CA GLY A 118 14.77 12.10 18.10
C GLY A 118 15.18 13.56 18.22
N THR A 119 14.22 14.46 18.15
CA THR A 119 14.33 15.83 18.67
C THR A 119 13.12 16.13 19.53
N GLU A 120 13.36 16.24 20.83
CA GLU A 120 12.33 16.59 21.80
C GLU A 120 12.06 18.08 21.79
N LYS A 121 10.79 18.43 21.97
CA LYS A 121 10.40 19.77 22.39
C LYS A 121 9.55 19.66 23.65
N VAL A 122 9.75 20.59 24.57
CA VAL A 122 8.81 20.79 25.67
C VAL A 122 7.56 21.41 25.06
N ALA A 123 6.43 20.71 25.08
CA ALA A 123 5.16 21.27 24.63
C ALA A 123 4.64 22.30 25.64
N HIS A 124 3.73 23.18 25.22
CA HIS A 124 2.99 24.03 26.17
C HIS A 124 2.02 23.18 27.00
N GLY A 125 2.48 22.73 28.18
CA GLY A 125 1.74 21.86 29.11
C GLY A 125 2.67 20.86 29.82
N ASN A 126 2.12 19.97 30.64
CA ASN A 126 2.88 18.95 31.38
C ASN A 126 3.28 17.71 30.53
N GLY A 127 3.25 17.80 29.19
CA GLY A 127 3.54 16.68 28.28
C GLY A 127 4.78 16.90 27.42
N HIS A 128 5.49 15.82 27.09
CA HIS A 128 6.62 15.83 26.17
C HIS A 128 6.17 15.37 24.78
N VAL A 129 6.39 16.19 23.76
CA VAL A 129 6.12 15.83 22.36
C VAL A 129 7.42 15.92 21.58
N GLY A 130 7.78 14.85 20.87
CA GLY A 130 9.01 14.74 20.11
C GLY A 130 8.75 14.44 18.64
N TRP A 131 9.74 14.76 17.81
CA TRP A 131 9.76 14.37 16.41
C TRP A 131 10.89 13.38 16.17
N PHE A 132 10.59 12.24 15.56
CA PHE A 132 11.61 11.25 15.20
C PHE A 132 11.77 11.13 13.70
N SER A 133 13.00 10.92 13.24
CA SER A 133 13.31 10.57 11.85
C SER A 133 13.91 9.18 11.80
N TYR A 134 13.61 8.47 10.72
CA TYR A 134 14.26 7.22 10.36
C TYR A 134 15.14 7.46 9.13
N THR A 135 16.42 7.12 9.23
CA THR A 135 17.36 7.21 8.13
C THR A 135 18.14 5.90 8.09
N PRO A 136 17.71 4.93 7.25
CA PRO A 136 18.42 3.67 7.16
C PRO A 136 19.86 3.91 6.70
N ARG A 137 20.79 3.13 7.24
CA ARG A 137 22.15 3.09 6.70
C ARG A 137 22.09 2.70 5.23
N ASP A 138 22.74 3.49 4.38
CA ASP A 138 22.81 3.22 2.95
C ASP A 138 23.54 1.89 2.72
N GLN A 139 22.81 0.87 2.30
CA GLN A 139 23.36 -0.43 1.88
C GLN A 139 23.90 -0.37 0.44
N GLY A 140 23.75 0.78 -0.23
CA GLY A 140 24.17 1.02 -1.60
C GLY A 140 23.19 0.39 -2.60
N VAL A 141 22.81 1.17 -3.62
CA VAL A 141 21.91 0.69 -4.68
C VAL A 141 22.41 -0.59 -5.37
N GLY A 142 23.74 -0.76 -5.50
CA GLY A 142 24.32 -1.96 -6.08
C GLY A 142 24.06 -3.24 -5.29
N GLU A 143 23.97 -3.17 -3.96
CA GLU A 143 23.63 -4.34 -3.13
C GLU A 143 22.16 -4.72 -3.29
N LEU A 144 21.27 -3.73 -3.25
CA LEU A 144 19.84 -3.91 -3.53
C LEU A 144 19.62 -4.57 -4.89
N LEU A 145 20.20 -4.03 -5.96
CA LEU A 145 20.01 -4.56 -7.31
C LEU A 145 20.54 -6.01 -7.43
N ARG A 146 21.71 -6.31 -6.83
CA ARG A 146 22.22 -7.69 -6.79
C ARG A 146 21.31 -8.63 -6.00
N ALA A 147 20.77 -8.18 -4.87
CA ALA A 147 19.84 -8.95 -4.06
C ALA A 147 18.57 -9.27 -4.85
N VAL A 148 17.97 -8.25 -5.50
CA VAL A 148 16.76 -8.41 -6.32
C VAL A 148 16.99 -9.39 -7.47
N GLU A 149 18.08 -9.22 -8.22
CA GLU A 149 18.40 -10.11 -9.35
C GLU A 149 18.56 -11.57 -8.88
N ARG A 150 19.34 -11.82 -7.83
CA ARG A 150 19.54 -13.18 -7.28
C ARG A 150 18.24 -13.80 -6.80
N LEU A 151 17.42 -13.04 -6.08
CA LEU A 151 16.13 -13.52 -5.58
C LEU A 151 15.17 -13.81 -6.74
N LEU A 152 15.12 -12.97 -7.77
CA LEU A 152 14.30 -13.20 -8.95
C LEU A 152 14.70 -14.46 -9.71
N GLU A 153 15.99 -14.70 -9.92
CA GLU A 153 16.45 -15.90 -10.62
C GLU A 153 16.12 -17.17 -9.83
N GLN A 154 16.33 -17.18 -8.51
CA GLN A 154 15.91 -18.31 -7.67
C GLN A 154 14.38 -18.49 -7.64
N ALA A 155 13.62 -17.39 -7.58
CA ALA A 155 12.17 -17.43 -7.61
C ALA A 155 11.66 -18.06 -8.90
N LYS A 156 12.23 -17.65 -10.05
CA LYS A 156 11.92 -18.20 -11.36
C LYS A 156 12.21 -19.69 -11.46
N GLN A 157 13.35 -20.13 -10.93
CA GLN A 157 13.69 -21.55 -10.87
C GLN A 157 12.76 -22.37 -9.96
N SER A 158 12.21 -21.74 -8.92
CA SER A 158 11.39 -22.41 -7.91
C SER A 158 9.91 -22.52 -8.31
N VAL A 159 9.32 -21.45 -8.86
CA VAL A 159 7.87 -21.36 -9.11
C VAL A 159 7.49 -20.95 -10.53
N GLY A 160 8.47 -20.73 -11.42
CA GLY A 160 8.22 -20.19 -12.76
C GLY A 160 8.00 -18.68 -12.74
N ASP A 161 7.02 -18.18 -13.50
CA ASP A 161 6.85 -16.74 -13.72
C ASP A 161 6.58 -15.97 -12.42
N ILE A 162 7.34 -14.88 -12.23
CA ILE A 162 7.13 -13.91 -11.16
C ILE A 162 6.38 -12.72 -11.72
N HIS A 163 5.34 -12.31 -11.02
CA HIS A 163 4.35 -11.38 -11.55
C HIS A 163 4.49 -9.98 -10.94
N ALA A 164 4.82 -9.93 -9.66
CA ALA A 164 5.13 -8.68 -8.98
C ALA A 164 6.19 -8.88 -7.89
N ILE A 165 6.93 -7.81 -7.59
CA ILE A 165 7.80 -7.70 -6.42
C ILE A 165 7.16 -6.72 -5.45
N VAL A 166 7.15 -7.07 -4.16
CA VAL A 166 6.60 -6.25 -3.09
C VAL A 166 7.68 -5.96 -2.04
N PHE A 167 7.87 -4.68 -1.75
CA PHE A 167 8.72 -4.16 -0.69
C PHE A 167 7.88 -3.43 0.36
N PRO A 168 8.26 -3.46 1.65
CA PRO A 168 7.51 -2.82 2.72
C PRO A 168 7.61 -1.28 2.69
N GLU A 169 6.97 -0.65 3.68
CA GLU A 169 7.03 0.81 3.86
C GLU A 169 8.47 1.28 4.12
N THR A 170 8.85 2.45 3.57
CA THR A 170 10.20 3.05 3.70
C THR A 170 11.36 2.13 3.25
N ALA A 171 11.09 1.16 2.38
CA ALA A 171 12.11 0.20 1.95
C ALA A 171 13.11 0.84 0.98
N LEU A 172 12.64 1.68 0.07
CA LEU A 172 13.45 2.23 -1.03
C LEU A 172 13.49 3.76 -0.99
N THR A 173 14.54 4.35 -1.55
CA THR A 173 14.55 5.75 -1.98
C THR A 173 13.95 5.89 -3.38
N ASP A 174 13.63 7.13 -3.79
CA ASP A 174 13.21 7.44 -5.19
C ASP A 174 14.14 6.79 -6.23
N GLN A 175 15.44 7.00 -6.06
CA GLN A 175 16.45 6.50 -6.99
C GLN A 175 16.48 4.97 -7.00
N GLN A 176 16.45 4.34 -5.83
CA GLN A 176 16.42 2.88 -5.73
C GLN A 176 15.16 2.28 -6.37
N PHE A 177 13.99 2.90 -6.19
CA PHE A 177 12.76 2.47 -6.86
C PHE A 177 12.88 2.57 -8.38
N ALA A 178 13.39 3.69 -8.89
CA ALA A 178 13.60 3.89 -10.32
C ALA A 178 14.58 2.87 -10.91
N ASP A 179 15.66 2.56 -10.20
CA ASP A 179 16.67 1.59 -10.64
C ASP A 179 16.14 0.16 -10.66
N VAL A 180 15.36 -0.24 -9.65
CA VAL A 180 14.67 -1.55 -9.65
C VAL A 180 13.62 -1.59 -10.77
N ALA A 181 12.80 -0.55 -10.93
CA ALA A 181 11.82 -0.50 -12.03
C ALA A 181 12.49 -0.59 -13.40
N HIS A 182 13.65 0.06 -13.59
CA HIS A 182 14.44 -0.03 -14.81
C HIS A 182 14.94 -1.46 -15.07
N MET A 183 15.47 -2.15 -14.05
CA MET A 183 15.87 -3.57 -14.13
C MET A 183 14.72 -4.49 -14.56
N LEU A 184 13.48 -4.18 -14.14
CA LEU A 184 12.30 -5.01 -14.40
C LEU A 184 11.59 -4.71 -15.73
N ARG A 185 11.92 -3.59 -16.40
CA ARG A 185 11.18 -3.07 -17.57
C ARG A 185 10.92 -4.13 -18.65
N ASN A 186 11.89 -4.97 -18.95
CA ASN A 186 11.80 -5.98 -20.01
C ASN A 186 11.35 -7.37 -19.52
N ARG A 187 11.01 -7.49 -18.23
CA ARG A 187 10.68 -8.77 -17.60
C ARG A 187 9.18 -8.96 -17.37
N ASN A 188 8.35 -7.95 -17.66
CA ASN A 188 6.90 -7.95 -17.37
C ASN A 188 6.57 -8.25 -15.91
N ILE A 189 7.37 -7.69 -14.98
CA ILE A 189 7.17 -7.83 -13.54
C ILE A 189 6.77 -6.47 -12.98
N SER A 190 5.67 -6.42 -12.22
CA SER A 190 5.26 -5.21 -11.50
C SER A 190 6.13 -4.97 -10.27
N LEU A 191 6.26 -3.71 -9.86
CA LEU A 191 6.96 -3.34 -8.62
C LEU A 191 6.01 -2.55 -7.72
N ILE A 192 5.89 -2.96 -6.46
CA ILE A 192 5.11 -2.29 -5.43
C ILE A 192 6.05 -2.06 -4.25
N SER A 193 6.23 -0.81 -3.82
CA SER A 193 7.15 -0.48 -2.72
C SER A 193 6.67 0.69 -1.91
N GLY A 194 7.01 0.71 -0.62
CA GLY A 194 7.09 1.95 0.13
C GLY A 194 8.38 2.68 -0.20
N VAL A 195 8.29 3.96 -0.47
CA VAL A 195 9.39 4.82 -0.89
C VAL A 195 9.49 6.04 0.01
N THR A 196 10.72 6.44 0.33
CA THR A 196 11.03 7.67 1.06
C THR A 196 11.73 8.66 0.12
N ARG A 197 11.17 9.87 0.04
CA ARG A 197 11.69 11.01 -0.72
C ARG A 197 12.21 12.07 0.22
N GLU A 198 13.41 12.57 -0.04
CA GLU A 198 13.89 13.81 0.57
C GLU A 198 13.34 15.01 -0.21
N ILE A 199 12.82 16.00 0.51
CA ILE A 199 12.19 17.20 -0.05
C ILE A 199 12.96 18.42 0.45
N GLU A 200 13.26 19.33 -0.47
CA GLU A 200 13.77 20.65 -0.11
C GLU A 200 12.70 21.41 0.69
N ALA A 201 13.07 21.91 1.88
CA ALA A 201 12.20 22.73 2.70
C ALA A 201 11.87 24.05 1.98
N LYS A 202 10.81 24.06 1.16
CA LYS A 202 10.27 25.31 0.63
C LYS A 202 9.69 26.11 1.80
N VAL A 203 10.31 27.25 2.09
CA VAL A 203 9.74 28.29 2.96
C VAL A 203 8.52 28.86 2.23
N SER A 204 7.38 28.18 2.30
CA SER A 204 6.12 28.73 1.81
C SER A 204 5.55 29.61 2.92
N GLU A 205 5.74 30.92 2.78
CA GLU A 205 4.88 31.90 3.43
C GLU A 205 3.48 31.75 2.83
N THR A 206 2.61 30.95 3.46
CA THR A 206 1.19 30.99 3.09
C THR A 206 0.31 30.56 4.25
N THR A 207 -0.58 31.49 4.55
CA THR A 207 -1.68 31.52 5.52
C THR A 207 -2.35 30.17 5.77
N ALA A 208 -2.38 29.78 7.04
CA ALA A 208 -3.14 28.65 7.54
C ALA A 208 -4.64 28.78 7.18
N SER A 209 -5.11 28.01 6.21
CA SER A 209 -6.51 27.62 6.12
C SER A 209 -6.77 26.56 7.18
N LYS A 210 -7.65 26.89 8.13
CA LYS A 210 -8.12 25.97 9.16
C LYS A 210 -9.18 25.05 8.57
N SER A 211 -8.85 23.79 8.33
CA SER A 211 -9.85 22.72 8.27
C SER A 211 -9.23 21.36 8.53
N ASP A 212 -9.88 20.61 9.44
CA ASP A 212 -9.57 19.26 9.93
C ASP A 212 -8.34 19.09 10.83
N GLN A 213 -8.47 19.64 12.05
CA GLN A 213 -7.68 19.23 13.20
C GLN A 213 -8.25 17.93 13.79
N SER A 214 -7.56 16.82 13.54
CA SER A 214 -7.61 15.71 14.49
C SER A 214 -6.97 16.21 15.80
N VAL A 215 -7.67 16.05 16.93
CA VAL A 215 -7.41 16.78 18.19
C VAL A 215 -6.06 16.43 18.84
N ASN A 216 -5.26 15.51 18.29
CA ASN A 216 -4.03 15.02 18.91
C ASN A 216 -2.76 15.07 18.01
N GLU A 217 -2.82 15.55 16.77
CA GLU A 217 -1.61 15.71 15.94
C GLU A 217 -1.02 17.13 16.08
N PRO A 218 0.28 17.29 16.39
CA PRO A 218 0.92 18.61 16.43
C PRO A 218 0.92 19.30 15.06
N ASN A 219 0.71 20.62 15.06
CA ASN A 219 0.48 21.42 13.85
C ASN A 219 1.73 21.48 12.93
N GLU A 220 1.54 21.52 11.61
CA GLU A 220 2.63 21.64 10.61
C GLU A 220 3.59 22.81 10.87
N ALA A 221 3.10 23.92 11.41
CA ALA A 221 3.94 25.08 11.73
C ALA A 221 4.97 24.76 12.84
N GLU A 222 4.62 23.89 13.79
CA GLU A 222 5.50 23.46 14.88
C GLU A 222 6.54 22.44 14.40
N ALA A 223 6.14 21.56 13.47
CA ALA A 223 7.03 20.69 12.72
C ALA A 223 8.05 21.53 11.93
N LYS A 224 7.59 22.48 11.10
CA LYS A 224 8.44 23.38 10.28
C LYS A 224 9.44 24.18 11.13
N ASN A 225 9.03 24.68 12.30
CA ASN A 225 9.94 25.37 13.22
C ASN A 225 10.94 24.43 13.93
N SER A 226 10.66 23.14 14.03
CA SER A 226 11.62 22.12 14.50
C SER A 226 12.68 21.76 13.45
N LEU A 227 12.44 22.16 12.20
CA LEU A 227 13.11 21.66 11.00
C LEU A 227 14.07 22.65 10.35
N ARG A 228 14.35 23.81 10.95
CA ARG A 228 15.31 24.77 10.37
C ARG A 228 16.67 24.10 10.15
N GLY A 229 17.05 23.89 8.89
CA GLY A 229 18.33 23.33 8.46
C GLY A 229 18.42 21.80 8.41
N ARG A 230 17.30 21.07 8.50
CA ARG A 230 17.27 19.60 8.38
C ARG A 230 16.49 19.13 7.14
N PRO A 231 16.86 17.98 6.55
CA PRO A 231 16.11 17.40 5.44
C PRO A 231 14.68 17.04 5.89
N VAL A 232 13.71 17.34 5.04
CA VAL A 232 12.31 16.98 5.24
C VAL A 232 12.03 15.76 4.37
N PHE A 233 11.34 14.75 4.91
CA PHE A 233 11.04 13.53 4.18
C PHE A 233 9.55 13.39 3.89
N GLN A 234 9.23 12.66 2.84
CA GLN A 234 7.88 12.19 2.54
C GLN A 234 7.92 10.70 2.28
N ASN A 235 6.96 9.98 2.85
CA ASN A 235 6.78 8.55 2.63
C ASN A 235 5.54 8.32 1.75
N TYR A 236 5.62 7.39 0.79
CA TYR A 236 4.55 7.07 -0.14
C TYR A 236 4.68 5.64 -0.66
N ALA A 237 3.59 5.08 -1.18
CA ALA A 237 3.63 3.84 -1.95
C ALA A 237 3.82 4.19 -3.42
N ALA A 238 4.70 3.47 -4.09
CA ALA A 238 4.94 3.57 -5.51
C ALA A 238 4.60 2.22 -6.17
N VAL A 239 3.87 2.29 -7.28
CA VAL A 239 3.50 1.12 -8.07
C VAL A 239 3.94 1.35 -9.51
N HIS A 240 4.78 0.45 -10.02
CA HIS A 240 5.22 0.42 -11.41
C HIS A 240 4.61 -0.80 -12.11
N LEU A 241 3.91 -0.53 -13.21
CA LEU A 241 3.27 -1.51 -14.08
C LEU A 241 3.99 -1.50 -15.42
N PRO A 242 4.65 -2.60 -15.83
CA PRO A 242 5.61 -2.59 -16.95
C PRO A 242 4.95 -2.48 -18.34
N GLN A 243 3.68 -2.88 -18.48
CA GLN A 243 2.95 -2.88 -19.74
C GLN A 243 1.50 -2.43 -19.57
N MET A 244 1.31 -1.16 -19.25
CA MET A 244 0.00 -0.55 -19.08
C MET A 244 -0.22 0.48 -20.19
N PHE A 245 -1.12 0.17 -21.14
CA PHE A 245 -1.35 0.98 -22.35
C PHE A 245 -0.17 1.01 -23.34
N SER A 246 0.50 -0.13 -23.52
CA SER A 246 1.68 -0.31 -24.39
C SER A 246 2.98 0.37 -23.91
N GLU A 247 2.94 1.09 -22.79
CA GLU A 247 4.11 1.71 -22.15
C GLU A 247 4.13 1.38 -20.64
N PRO A 248 5.26 1.55 -19.95
CA PRO A 248 5.30 1.44 -18.51
C PRO A 248 4.53 2.60 -17.84
N PHE A 249 3.76 2.31 -16.80
CA PHE A 249 3.03 3.28 -16.01
C PHE A 249 3.45 3.23 -14.54
N THR A 250 3.73 4.38 -13.94
CA THR A 250 4.05 4.49 -12.51
C THR A 250 3.10 5.48 -11.87
N PHE A 251 2.60 5.16 -10.67
CA PHE A 251 1.87 6.10 -9.84
C PHE A 251 2.34 6.04 -8.38
N GLU A 252 2.08 7.14 -7.67
CA GLU A 252 2.45 7.33 -6.26
C GLU A 252 1.19 7.61 -5.41
N GLN A 253 1.21 7.12 -4.18
CA GLN A 253 0.20 7.37 -3.16
C GLN A 253 0.89 7.81 -1.87
N GLY A 254 0.78 9.08 -1.50
CA GLY A 254 1.35 9.62 -0.26
C GLY A 254 0.82 8.88 0.98
N LYS A 255 1.65 8.72 2.01
CA LYS A 255 1.22 8.24 3.33
C LYS A 255 0.29 9.28 3.95
N HIS A 256 -0.88 8.87 4.46
CA HIS A 256 -1.91 9.81 4.93
C HIS A 256 -1.76 10.23 6.40
N HIS A 257 -0.93 9.51 7.16
CA HIS A 257 -0.82 9.64 8.62
C HIS A 257 0.64 9.54 9.06
N ARG A 258 1.00 10.28 10.11
CA ARG A 258 2.31 10.12 10.75
C ARG A 258 2.27 8.95 11.71
N TRP A 259 3.34 8.18 11.76
CA TRP A 259 3.45 7.18 12.82
C TRP A 259 3.71 7.87 14.17
N LYS A 260 2.84 7.61 15.15
CA LYS A 260 3.11 7.90 16.56
C LYS A 260 3.74 6.67 17.24
N LEU A 261 4.95 6.83 17.75
CA LEU A 261 5.62 5.85 18.61
C LEU A 261 5.24 6.10 20.07
N ASP A 262 4.67 5.10 20.72
CA ASP A 262 4.36 5.10 22.15
C ASP A 262 5.47 4.45 22.99
N HIS A 263 5.34 4.56 24.32
CA HIS A 263 6.23 3.93 25.30
C HIS A 263 6.49 2.45 24.98
N ASP A 264 5.43 1.67 24.75
CA ASP A 264 5.52 0.22 24.57
C ASP A 264 6.23 -0.15 23.28
N GLN A 265 6.02 0.61 22.19
CA GLN A 265 6.73 0.45 20.93
C GLN A 265 8.20 0.81 21.09
N ILE A 266 8.53 1.91 21.76
CA ILE A 266 9.92 2.33 22.00
C ILE A 266 10.68 1.27 22.79
N VAL A 267 10.09 0.75 23.87
CA VAL A 267 10.69 -0.32 24.69
C VAL A 267 10.80 -1.60 23.88
N ARG A 268 9.75 -2.00 23.15
CA ARG A 268 9.72 -3.21 22.32
C ARG A 268 10.78 -3.20 21.23
N TYR A 269 11.01 -2.05 20.59
CA TYR A 269 12.04 -1.88 19.56
C TYR A 269 13.43 -1.57 20.12
N GLY A 270 13.56 -1.42 21.44
CA GLY A 270 14.83 -1.06 22.07
C GLY A 270 15.34 0.33 21.63
N LEU A 271 14.42 1.26 21.37
CA LEU A 271 14.73 2.62 20.89
C LEU A 271 15.02 3.60 22.03
N SER A 272 14.95 3.17 23.30
CA SER A 272 15.09 4.04 24.47
C SER A 272 16.41 4.80 24.55
N SER A 273 17.46 4.35 23.84
CA SER A 273 18.73 5.08 23.74
C SER A 273 18.69 6.30 22.82
N ALA A 274 17.71 6.35 21.91
CA ALA A 274 17.54 7.42 20.93
C ALA A 274 16.26 8.24 21.16
N LEU A 275 15.21 7.60 21.70
CA LEU A 275 13.88 8.16 21.91
C LEU A 275 13.45 7.91 23.36
N ASN A 276 13.20 8.95 24.14
CA ASN A 276 12.72 8.82 25.52
C ASN A 276 11.33 8.14 25.54
N PRO A 277 11.14 7.01 26.25
CA PRO A 277 9.83 6.34 26.33
C PRO A 277 8.70 7.19 26.95
N GLU A 278 9.03 8.23 27.71
CA GLU A 278 8.07 9.13 28.35
C GLU A 278 7.60 10.29 27.43
N THR A 279 8.11 10.33 26.20
CA THR A 279 7.77 11.34 25.19
C THR A 279 6.85 10.73 24.14
N ASP A 280 5.82 11.47 23.72
CA ASP A 280 5.00 11.11 22.56
C ASP A 280 5.74 11.47 21.27
N TRP A 281 6.24 10.47 20.56
CA TRP A 281 7.10 10.66 19.38
C TRP A 281 6.31 10.56 18.08
N TRP A 282 6.32 11.64 17.29
CA TRP A 282 5.69 11.68 15.97
C TRP A 282 6.73 11.58 14.86
N GLU A 283 6.39 10.81 13.83
CA GLU A 283 7.24 10.66 12.65
C GLU A 283 7.40 12.00 11.92
N ASN A 284 8.64 12.37 11.69
CA ASN A 284 9.04 13.62 11.08
C ASN A 284 9.00 13.53 9.56
N ILE A 285 7.78 13.49 9.02
CA ILE A 285 7.51 13.53 7.58
C ILE A 285 6.50 14.64 7.23
N GLN A 286 6.59 15.10 5.98
CA GLN A 286 5.53 15.85 5.35
C GLN A 286 4.43 14.87 4.88
N VAL A 287 3.22 15.11 5.35
CA VAL A 287 2.01 14.45 4.84
C VAL A 287 1.47 15.34 3.74
N VAL A 288 1.31 14.79 2.53
CA VAL A 288 0.78 15.51 1.36
C VAL A 288 -0.65 15.08 1.06
N ASP A 289 -1.22 15.61 -0.02
CA ASP A 289 -2.57 15.29 -0.50
C ASP A 289 -2.83 13.78 -0.50
N ARG A 290 -3.88 13.41 0.23
CA ARG A 290 -4.33 12.04 0.35
C ARG A 290 -4.95 11.61 -0.97
N SER A 291 -4.60 10.42 -1.44
CA SER A 291 -5.29 9.77 -2.55
C SER A 291 -5.35 8.27 -2.32
N LEU A 292 -6.24 7.58 -3.03
CA LEU A 292 -6.35 6.13 -2.98
C LEU A 292 -6.42 5.56 -4.39
N HIS A 293 -5.55 4.60 -4.70
CA HIS A 293 -5.50 3.99 -6.02
C HIS A 293 -6.02 2.56 -5.98
N PHE A 294 -6.91 2.26 -6.93
CA PHE A 294 -7.36 0.92 -7.25
C PHE A 294 -6.82 0.59 -8.63
N PHE A 295 -6.14 -0.55 -8.76
CA PHE A 295 -5.58 -0.96 -10.04
C PHE A 295 -5.85 -2.41 -10.36
N ALA A 296 -6.39 -2.65 -11.56
CA ALA A 296 -6.65 -3.99 -12.06
C ALA A 296 -5.51 -4.42 -12.99
N ILE A 297 -4.67 -5.34 -12.49
CA ILE A 297 -3.62 -5.99 -13.30
C ILE A 297 -4.20 -7.16 -14.11
N ARG A 298 -5.41 -7.60 -13.74
CA ARG A 298 -6.19 -8.65 -14.41
C ARG A 298 -7.67 -8.48 -14.09
N GLU A 299 -8.55 -9.06 -14.91
CA GLU A 299 -10.00 -9.15 -14.67
C GLU A 299 -10.38 -9.67 -13.26
N TRP A 300 -9.56 -10.55 -12.65
CA TRP A 300 -9.82 -11.14 -11.33
C TRP A 300 -8.97 -10.56 -10.19
N LEU A 301 -8.13 -9.56 -10.47
CA LEU A 301 -7.13 -9.07 -9.52
C LEU A 301 -7.09 -7.54 -9.48
N CYS A 302 -8.19 -6.95 -9.03
CA CYS A 302 -8.21 -5.55 -8.58
C CYS A 302 -7.44 -5.44 -7.26
N THR A 303 -6.41 -4.61 -7.25
CA THR A 303 -5.50 -4.42 -6.11
C THR A 303 -5.60 -3.00 -5.58
N CYS A 304 -5.49 -2.87 -4.25
CA CYS A 304 -5.34 -1.61 -3.55
C CYS A 304 -4.10 -1.70 -2.64
N VAL A 305 -3.30 -0.63 -2.58
CA VAL A 305 -2.13 -0.56 -1.70
C VAL A 305 -2.43 0.40 -0.57
N LEU A 306 -2.22 -0.04 0.67
CA LEU A 306 -2.36 0.75 1.89
C LEU A 306 -0.98 0.90 2.54
N ILE A 307 -0.77 2.00 3.26
CA ILE A 307 0.50 2.30 3.92
C ILE A 307 0.25 2.48 5.41
N CYS A 308 0.98 1.72 6.22
CA CYS A 308 0.98 1.86 7.68
C CYS A 308 -0.46 1.88 8.25
N GLU A 309 -0.77 2.95 8.97
CA GLU A 309 -2.03 3.20 9.65
C GLU A 309 -3.27 3.25 8.72
N ASP A 310 -3.10 3.42 7.41
CA ASP A 310 -4.23 3.39 6.46
C ASP A 310 -5.00 2.07 6.51
N LEU A 311 -4.34 0.97 6.91
CA LEU A 311 -4.99 -0.32 7.18
C LEU A 311 -5.97 -0.23 8.37
N ALA A 312 -5.67 0.58 9.37
CA ALA A 312 -6.48 0.73 10.59
C ALA A 312 -7.57 1.81 10.47
N ARG A 313 -7.42 2.75 9.54
CA ARG A 313 -8.28 3.94 9.43
C ARG A 313 -9.57 3.63 8.67
N LEU A 314 -10.68 3.68 9.39
CA LEU A 314 -12.02 3.43 8.85
C LEU A 314 -12.46 4.50 7.86
N ASP A 315 -12.12 5.76 8.11
CA ASP A 315 -12.55 6.92 7.31
C ASP A 315 -11.34 7.79 6.92
N PRO A 316 -11.28 8.32 5.68
CA PRO A 316 -12.11 7.96 4.53
C PRO A 316 -11.70 6.65 3.84
N VAL A 317 -10.46 6.17 4.05
CA VAL A 317 -9.85 5.06 3.30
C VAL A 317 -10.70 3.79 3.39
N GLY A 318 -11.04 3.34 4.59
CA GLY A 318 -11.82 2.12 4.80
C GLY A 318 -13.20 2.15 4.13
N GLN A 319 -13.86 3.31 4.02
CA GLN A 319 -15.14 3.42 3.31
C GLN A 319 -14.99 3.20 1.80
N PHE A 320 -13.94 3.76 1.19
CA PHE A 320 -13.67 3.54 -0.25
C PHE A 320 -13.27 2.10 -0.53
N VAL A 321 -12.38 1.52 0.29
CA VAL A 321 -11.98 0.11 0.16
C VAL A 321 -13.20 -0.81 0.28
N ARG A 322 -14.09 -0.56 1.26
CA ARG A 322 -15.34 -1.33 1.40
C ARG A 322 -16.31 -1.14 0.24
N ALA A 323 -16.41 0.05 -0.32
CA ALA A 323 -17.31 0.37 -1.44
C ALA A 323 -16.85 -0.30 -2.74
N VAL A 324 -15.57 -0.15 -3.08
CA VAL A 324 -14.95 -0.73 -4.29
C VAL A 324 -14.76 -2.24 -4.17
N ALA A 325 -14.50 -2.72 -2.95
CA ALA A 325 -14.28 -4.12 -2.62
C ALA A 325 -13.16 -4.77 -3.45
N PRO A 326 -11.90 -4.27 -3.38
CA PRO A 326 -10.79 -4.81 -4.15
C PRO A 326 -10.55 -6.29 -3.82
N ASP A 327 -10.03 -7.03 -4.81
CA ASP A 327 -9.73 -8.45 -4.66
C ASP A 327 -8.54 -8.70 -3.73
N LEU A 328 -7.55 -7.81 -3.81
CA LEU A 328 -6.33 -7.84 -3.02
C LEU A 328 -6.06 -6.45 -2.39
N VAL A 329 -5.79 -6.45 -1.10
CA VAL A 329 -5.21 -5.32 -0.38
C VAL A 329 -3.79 -5.69 0.01
N ILE A 330 -2.82 -4.85 -0.35
CA ILE A 330 -1.42 -4.99 0.09
C ILE A 330 -1.12 -3.84 1.04
N ALA A 331 -0.93 -4.15 2.31
CA ALA A 331 -0.55 -3.18 3.34
C ALA A 331 0.98 -3.20 3.54
N LEU A 332 1.63 -2.11 3.16
CA LEU A 332 3.06 -1.88 3.34
C LEU A 332 3.28 -1.25 4.72
N LEU A 333 4.05 -1.90 5.58
CA LEU A 333 4.15 -1.52 6.99
C LEU A 333 5.61 -1.32 7.42
N PHE A 334 5.85 -0.24 8.17
CA PHE A 334 7.05 0.00 8.95
C PHE A 334 6.76 -0.31 10.42
N ASP A 335 6.71 -1.61 10.75
CA ASP A 335 6.26 -2.12 12.05
C ASP A 335 7.03 -3.41 12.42
N GLY A 336 6.90 -3.92 13.64
CA GLY A 336 7.48 -5.21 14.01
C GLY A 336 6.81 -6.43 13.31
N PRO A 337 7.05 -7.65 13.80
CA PRO A 337 6.52 -8.89 13.20
C PRO A 337 5.01 -8.89 12.97
N GLN A 338 4.58 -9.48 11.85
CA GLN A 338 3.19 -9.50 11.38
C GLN A 338 2.42 -10.70 11.97
N LEU A 339 2.03 -10.58 13.24
CA LEU A 339 1.45 -11.68 14.02
C LEU A 339 -0.07 -11.59 14.11
N SER A 340 -0.71 -12.75 14.26
CA SER A 340 -2.15 -12.94 14.48
C SER A 340 -2.73 -12.13 15.64
N ASN A 341 -1.95 -11.88 16.68
CA ASN A 341 -2.37 -11.15 17.87
C ASN A 341 -2.01 -9.65 17.85
N ARG A 342 -1.57 -9.11 16.70
CA ARG A 342 -1.21 -7.70 16.56
C ARG A 342 -2.23 -6.93 15.72
N TRP A 343 -2.21 -5.61 15.85
CA TRP A 343 -3.14 -4.71 15.18
C TRP A 343 -3.29 -4.95 13.66
N PRO A 344 -2.24 -5.26 12.86
CA PRO A 344 -2.43 -5.45 11.43
C PRO A 344 -3.35 -6.64 11.12
N ALA A 345 -3.24 -7.71 11.91
CA ALA A 345 -4.06 -8.91 11.74
C ALA A 345 -5.54 -8.65 12.05
N TYR A 346 -5.83 -7.85 13.07
CA TYR A 346 -7.20 -7.44 13.39
C TYR A 346 -7.84 -6.69 12.21
N HIS A 347 -7.17 -5.65 11.70
CA HIS A 347 -7.72 -4.82 10.63
C HIS A 347 -7.75 -5.54 9.27
N ALA A 348 -6.77 -6.40 8.99
CA ALA A 348 -6.81 -7.29 7.83
C ALA A 348 -8.00 -8.25 7.88
N THR A 349 -8.32 -8.78 9.07
CA THR A 349 -9.52 -9.63 9.26
C THR A 349 -10.79 -8.85 8.98
N VAL A 350 -10.88 -7.59 9.43
CA VAL A 350 -12.04 -6.73 9.14
C VAL A 350 -12.25 -6.58 7.63
N LEU A 351 -11.20 -6.31 6.84
CA LEU A 351 -11.32 -6.17 5.38
C LEU A 351 -11.58 -7.50 4.66
N ALA A 352 -11.07 -8.60 5.20
CA ALA A 352 -11.32 -9.93 4.64
C ALA A 352 -12.73 -10.45 4.93
N ASP A 353 -13.31 -10.07 6.05
CA ASP A 353 -14.69 -10.39 6.38
C ASP A 353 -15.66 -9.41 5.67
N ASP A 354 -15.30 -8.11 5.58
CA ASP A 354 -16.04 -7.08 4.86
C ASP A 354 -15.08 -6.01 4.28
N PRO A 355 -14.85 -5.98 2.95
CA PRO A 355 -15.78 -6.43 1.90
C PRO A 355 -15.60 -7.86 1.36
N GLY A 356 -14.64 -8.63 1.85
CA GLY A 356 -14.26 -9.92 1.25
C GLY A 356 -12.90 -9.93 0.56
N ALA A 357 -12.09 -8.89 0.79
CA ALA A 357 -10.77 -8.76 0.18
C ALA A 357 -9.81 -9.84 0.69
N SER A 358 -8.85 -10.24 -0.13
CA SER A 358 -7.63 -10.83 0.44
C SER A 358 -6.69 -9.74 0.89
N VAL A 359 -6.02 -9.93 2.03
CA VAL A 359 -5.14 -8.95 2.62
C VAL A 359 -3.77 -9.56 2.85
N LEU A 360 -2.75 -8.93 2.28
CA LEU A 360 -1.34 -9.19 2.53
C LEU A 360 -0.77 -8.01 3.34
N THR A 361 -0.21 -8.27 4.52
CA THR A 361 0.66 -7.30 5.20
C THR A 361 2.12 -7.67 4.98
N LEU A 362 2.98 -6.66 4.86
CA LEU A 362 4.42 -6.88 4.72
C LEU A 362 5.20 -5.80 5.47
N THR A 363 6.18 -6.23 6.26
CA THR A 363 7.17 -5.37 6.90
C THR A 363 8.61 -5.81 6.62
N SER A 364 9.58 -4.97 6.96
CA SER A 364 10.99 -5.28 6.78
C SER A 364 11.47 -6.29 7.81
N LEU A 365 12.42 -7.14 7.40
CA LEU A 365 13.01 -8.13 8.30
C LEU A 365 13.83 -7.43 9.39
N GLY A 366 14.41 -6.27 9.08
CA GLY A 366 15.09 -5.44 10.07
C GLY A 366 14.15 -4.97 11.18
N MET A 367 12.97 -4.44 10.86
CA MET A 367 11.99 -4.03 11.87
C MET A 367 11.39 -5.22 12.63
N ALA A 368 11.12 -6.32 11.92
CA ALA A 368 10.64 -7.54 12.56
C ALA A 368 11.65 -8.04 13.62
N LYS A 369 12.95 -8.02 13.31
CA LYS A 369 14.04 -8.36 14.25
C LYS A 369 14.29 -7.33 15.34
N LEU A 370 14.00 -6.06 15.07
CA LEU A 370 14.15 -5.00 16.06
C LEU A 370 13.16 -5.17 17.23
N SER A 371 11.98 -5.73 16.94
CA SER A 371 10.96 -6.04 17.95
C SER A 371 11.38 -7.19 18.86
N ARG A 372 11.44 -6.92 20.17
CA ARG A 372 11.77 -7.91 21.20
C ARG A 372 10.52 -8.36 21.97
N PRO A 373 10.37 -9.66 22.29
CA PRO A 373 9.32 -10.12 23.19
C PRO A 373 9.49 -9.48 24.58
N THR A 374 8.45 -8.85 25.09
CA THR A 374 8.45 -8.13 26.38
C THR A 374 8.74 -9.04 27.58
N ASN A 375 8.46 -10.35 27.46
CA ASN A 375 8.59 -11.31 28.54
C ASN A 375 9.84 -12.21 28.45
N HIS A 376 10.68 -12.08 27.42
CA HIS A 376 11.93 -12.86 27.21
C HIS A 376 11.76 -14.41 27.21
N HIS A 377 10.53 -14.91 27.35
CA HIS A 377 10.15 -16.31 27.52
C HIS A 377 9.15 -16.77 26.45
N GLY A 378 9.20 -16.17 25.25
CA GLY A 378 8.36 -16.52 24.11
C GLY A 378 9.17 -17.06 22.92
N PRO A 379 8.52 -17.70 21.94
CA PRO A 379 9.16 -18.07 20.69
C PRO A 379 9.70 -16.81 20.00
N ASP A 380 10.85 -16.92 19.34
CA ASP A 380 11.35 -15.84 18.52
C ASP A 380 10.44 -15.66 17.29
N HIS A 381 9.68 -14.55 17.28
CA HIS A 381 8.80 -14.18 16.19
C HIS A 381 9.43 -13.14 15.25
N ALA A 382 10.72 -12.81 15.43
CA ALA A 382 11.46 -11.81 14.67
C ALA A 382 11.46 -12.01 13.15
N THR A 383 11.14 -13.21 12.66
CA THR A 383 11.17 -13.54 11.24
C THR A 383 9.81 -13.62 10.57
N VAL A 384 8.71 -13.25 11.25
CA VAL A 384 7.38 -13.13 10.63
C VAL A 384 7.26 -11.79 9.92
N ILE A 385 7.64 -11.79 8.65
CA ILE A 385 7.74 -10.57 7.82
C ILE A 385 6.39 -10.11 7.27
N GLY A 386 5.40 -11.00 7.23
CA GLY A 386 4.12 -10.73 6.59
C GLY A 386 3.03 -11.64 7.09
N MET A 387 1.80 -11.31 6.75
CA MET A 387 0.63 -12.12 7.05
C MET A 387 -0.35 -12.07 5.89
N TRP A 388 -0.97 -13.22 5.61
CA TRP A 388 -2.04 -13.36 4.64
C TRP A 388 -3.36 -13.68 5.35
N ARG A 389 -4.43 -12.99 4.97
CA ARG A 389 -5.80 -13.27 5.39
C ARG A 389 -6.74 -13.16 4.19
N ASP A 390 -7.55 -14.18 3.92
CA ASP A 390 -8.54 -14.13 2.83
C ASP A 390 -9.97 -14.50 3.28
N ALA A 391 -10.95 -14.14 2.46
CA ALA A 391 -12.37 -14.37 2.70
C ALA A 391 -12.80 -15.87 2.70
N SER A 392 -11.86 -16.80 2.52
CA SER A 392 -12.08 -18.24 2.72
C SER A 392 -11.86 -18.67 4.17
N GLY A 393 -11.36 -17.76 5.01
CA GLY A 393 -10.97 -18.06 6.38
C GLY A 393 -9.50 -18.44 6.55
N ASN A 394 -8.69 -18.45 5.48
CA ASN A 394 -7.25 -18.69 5.63
C ASN A 394 -6.61 -17.55 6.41
N PHE A 395 -5.73 -17.91 7.34
CA PHE A 395 -4.88 -16.97 8.06
C PHE A 395 -3.48 -17.59 8.12
N VAL A 396 -2.48 -16.93 7.52
CA VAL A 396 -1.13 -17.46 7.40
C VAL A 396 -0.10 -16.41 7.79
N GLU A 397 0.68 -16.69 8.83
CA GLU A 397 1.87 -15.91 9.17
C GLU A 397 3.04 -16.33 8.25
N ILE A 398 3.61 -15.37 7.52
CA ILE A 398 4.71 -15.58 6.58
C ILE A 398 6.03 -15.47 7.35
N ARG A 399 6.43 -16.60 7.94
CA ARG A 399 7.68 -16.74 8.70
C ARG A 399 8.83 -17.14 7.79
N LEU A 400 9.88 -16.32 7.72
CA LEU A 400 11.11 -16.72 7.04
C LEU A 400 11.84 -17.81 7.86
N PRO A 401 12.20 -18.94 7.23
CA PRO A 401 13.12 -19.91 7.81
C PRO A 401 14.51 -19.30 8.07
N PRO A 402 15.35 -19.94 8.90
CA PRO A 402 16.74 -19.54 9.06
C PRO A 402 17.46 -19.40 7.72
N ASN A 403 18.25 -18.33 7.58
CA ASN A 403 19.04 -17.96 6.40
C ASN A 403 18.22 -17.61 5.13
N SER A 404 16.90 -17.49 5.24
CA SER A 404 16.05 -16.99 4.16
C SER A 404 15.96 -15.47 4.17
N HIS A 405 15.82 -14.90 2.97
CA HIS A 405 15.84 -13.46 2.73
C HIS A 405 14.54 -12.97 2.08
N ALA A 406 13.78 -13.84 1.42
CA ALA A 406 12.52 -13.51 0.77
C ALA A 406 11.59 -14.71 0.73
N ALA A 407 10.32 -14.45 0.41
CA ALA A 407 9.32 -15.47 0.15
C ALA A 407 8.60 -15.18 -1.16
N VAL A 408 8.27 -16.22 -1.93
CA VAL A 408 7.31 -16.14 -3.02
C VAL A 408 5.96 -16.61 -2.50
N LEU A 409 4.97 -15.72 -2.52
CA LEU A 409 3.58 -16.02 -2.22
C LEU A 409 2.84 -16.26 -3.52
N THR A 410 2.32 -17.47 -3.69
CA THR A 410 1.44 -17.81 -4.82
C THR A 410 0.00 -17.56 -4.41
N LEU A 411 -0.70 -16.73 -5.19
CA LEU A 411 -2.14 -16.50 -5.11
C LEU A 411 -2.82 -17.36 -6.14
N HIS A 412 -3.83 -18.13 -5.76
CA HIS A 412 -4.65 -18.90 -6.70
C HIS A 412 -5.95 -18.16 -7.00
N HIS A 413 -6.32 -18.06 -8.26
CA HIS A 413 -7.60 -17.49 -8.68
C HIS A 413 -8.72 -18.48 -8.38
N ARG A 414 -9.58 -18.15 -7.42
CA ARG A 414 -10.78 -18.94 -7.15
C ARG A 414 -11.99 -18.25 -7.75
N SER A 415 -12.44 -18.76 -8.89
CA SER A 415 -13.70 -18.38 -9.51
C SER A 415 -14.88 -18.56 -8.55
N ARG A 416 -15.79 -17.58 -8.53
CA ARG A 416 -17.04 -17.62 -7.77
C ARG A 416 -18.17 -16.93 -8.53
N THR A 417 -19.36 -17.52 -8.46
CA THR A 417 -20.59 -16.81 -8.85
C THR A 417 -20.97 -15.84 -7.74
N SER A 418 -21.08 -14.55 -8.06
CA SER A 418 -21.62 -13.53 -7.16
C SER A 418 -23.10 -13.30 -7.44
N VAL A 419 -23.86 -12.95 -6.40
CA VAL A 419 -25.31 -12.69 -6.48
C VAL A 419 -25.58 -11.35 -5.79
N THR A 420 -26.35 -10.47 -6.42
CA THR A 420 -26.80 -9.23 -5.78
C THR A 420 -27.85 -9.50 -4.69
N ALA A 421 -28.11 -8.52 -3.84
CA ALA A 421 -29.15 -8.59 -2.81
C ALA A 421 -30.56 -8.93 -3.35
N ASP A 422 -30.87 -8.57 -4.60
CA ASP A 422 -32.13 -8.89 -5.26
C ASP A 422 -32.10 -10.21 -6.06
N GLY A 423 -31.05 -11.03 -5.90
CA GLY A 423 -30.99 -12.39 -6.42
C GLY A 423 -30.48 -12.54 -7.85
N ARG A 424 -30.00 -11.45 -8.50
CA ARG A 424 -29.40 -11.55 -9.84
C ARG A 424 -28.02 -12.17 -9.72
N ALA A 425 -27.80 -13.25 -10.46
CA ALA A 425 -26.48 -13.87 -10.58
C ALA A 425 -25.63 -13.07 -11.57
N ASN A 426 -24.35 -12.91 -11.23
CA ASN A 426 -23.38 -12.32 -12.13
C ASN A 426 -23.10 -13.31 -13.26
N PRO A 427 -23.29 -12.93 -14.54
CA PRO A 427 -22.97 -13.80 -15.67
C PRO A 427 -21.46 -14.03 -15.84
N HIS A 428 -20.64 -13.22 -15.15
CA HIS A 428 -19.20 -13.38 -15.09
C HIS A 428 -18.82 -14.04 -13.77
N GLU A 429 -18.11 -15.16 -13.90
CA GLU A 429 -17.36 -15.78 -12.82
C GLU A 429 -16.17 -14.87 -12.46
N LEU A 430 -16.43 -13.91 -11.57
CA LEU A 430 -15.39 -13.12 -10.92
C LEU A 430 -14.78 -13.97 -9.80
N GLY A 431 -13.46 -13.94 -9.63
CA GLY A 431 -12.81 -14.68 -8.58
C GLY A 431 -11.98 -13.79 -7.68
N SER A 432 -11.71 -14.30 -6.50
CA SER A 432 -10.82 -13.66 -5.53
C SER A 432 -9.52 -14.45 -5.46
N PRO A 433 -8.36 -13.79 -5.27
CA PRO A 433 -7.15 -14.49 -4.86
C PRO A 433 -7.43 -15.26 -3.58
N VAL A 434 -6.83 -16.44 -3.47
CA VAL A 434 -6.74 -17.19 -2.21
C VAL A 434 -5.31 -17.67 -2.03
N PHE A 435 -4.94 -18.03 -0.81
CA PHE A 435 -3.63 -18.59 -0.52
C PHE A 435 -3.34 -19.84 -1.38
N GLY A 436 -2.25 -19.82 -2.14
CA GLY A 436 -1.80 -20.91 -3.00
C GLY A 436 -0.51 -21.59 -2.55
N GLY A 437 0.26 -20.98 -1.65
CA GLY A 437 1.50 -21.55 -1.11
C GLY A 437 2.62 -20.54 -0.92
N LEU A 438 3.70 -20.99 -0.26
CA LEU A 438 4.91 -20.20 0.01
C LEU A 438 6.15 -20.96 -0.44
N ASN A 439 7.10 -20.26 -1.05
CA ASN A 439 8.45 -20.75 -1.34
C ASN A 439 9.48 -19.75 -0.80
N TYR A 440 10.53 -20.23 -0.12
CA TYR A 440 11.50 -19.35 0.53
C TYR A 440 12.82 -19.30 -0.22
N LEU A 441 13.40 -18.10 -0.28
CA LEU A 441 14.59 -17.82 -1.10
C LEU A 441 15.73 -17.32 -0.24
N ARG A 442 16.97 -17.44 -0.75
CA ARG A 442 18.19 -17.05 -0.01
C ARG A 442 19.13 -16.25 -0.90
N ILE A 443 19.74 -15.21 -0.37
CA ILE A 443 20.87 -14.56 -1.05
C ILE A 443 22.12 -15.35 -0.66
N THR A 444 22.52 -16.29 -1.52
CA THR A 444 23.81 -17.00 -1.42
C THR A 444 24.86 -16.25 -2.21
#